data_AF-A0A257QJU0-F1
#
_entry.id   AF-A0A257QJU0-F1
#
_cell.length_a   1.000
_cell.length_b   1.000
_cell.length_c   1.000
_cell.angle_alpha   90.00
_cell.angle_beta   90.00
_cell.angle_gamma   90.00
#
_symmetry.space_group_name_H-M   'P 1'
#
loop_
_entity.id
_entity.type
_entity.pdbx_description
1 polymer ?
#
loop_
_entity_poly.entity_id
_entity_poly.type
_entity_poly.pdbx_seq_one_letter_code
_entity_poly.pdbx_strand_id
1 'polypeptide(L)'
;MLNLLEHAPKRLSAKAFPRRDRESLQLFLEQVQLAARASNEPQLVSLSLQCRHLDPLAVLQSIYEPGERHFYLEKPADGRAIAGADAVLEASFEGPDRFADMKRWAQALLKNSWIVGDIDTEGSGLNFFYAGTFYDERESADSA
;
A
#
# COMPACT_ATOMS: atom_id res chain seq x y z
N MET A 1 19.02 -3.42 8.78
CA MET A 1 17.84 -4.29 8.81
C MET A 1 17.27 -4.25 10.22
N LEU A 2 16.31 -3.35 10.50
CA LEU A 2 15.84 -3.06 11.86
C LEU A 2 14.40 -3.59 12.05
N ASN A 3 14.21 -4.22 13.20
CA ASN A 3 13.09 -5.08 13.58
C ASN A 3 11.74 -4.34 13.56
N LEU A 4 10.82 -4.75 12.69
CA LEU A 4 9.49 -4.14 12.46
C LEU A 4 8.36 -4.76 13.31
N LEU A 5 8.67 -5.62 14.28
CA LEU A 5 7.74 -6.63 14.78
C LEU A 5 6.84 -6.26 15.99
N GLU A 6 6.91 -5.05 16.56
CA GLU A 6 6.12 -4.81 17.79
C GLU A 6 4.62 -4.55 17.57
N HIS A 7 4.17 -4.28 16.33
CA HIS A 7 2.75 -4.06 16.02
C HIS A 7 2.41 -4.59 14.62
N ALA A 8 2.53 -5.90 14.45
CA ALA A 8 2.34 -6.53 13.14
C ALA A 8 0.88 -6.40 12.65
N PRO A 9 0.66 -6.16 11.35
CA PRO A 9 -0.68 -6.14 10.77
C PRO A 9 -1.38 -7.49 10.95
N LYS A 10 -2.72 -7.47 10.98
CA LYS A 10 -3.50 -8.71 10.96
C LYS A 10 -3.33 -9.36 9.60
N ARG A 11 -2.76 -10.57 9.55
CA ARG A 11 -2.48 -11.29 8.30
C ARG A 11 -3.36 -12.52 8.19
N LEU A 12 -4.13 -12.62 7.11
CA LEU A 12 -5.00 -13.76 6.83
C LEU A 12 -4.72 -14.27 5.41
N SER A 13 -4.09 -15.44 5.29
CA SER A 13 -3.81 -15.98 3.95
C SER A 13 -5.09 -16.45 3.24
N ALA A 14 -5.01 -16.64 1.94
CA ALA A 14 -6.12 -17.13 1.13
C ALA A 14 -6.70 -18.47 1.63
N LYS A 15 -5.93 -19.26 2.40
CA LYS A 15 -6.43 -20.49 3.04
C LYS A 15 -7.54 -20.21 4.08
N ALA A 16 -7.56 -19.02 4.68
CA ALA A 16 -8.62 -18.59 5.58
C ALA A 16 -9.90 -18.15 4.83
N PHE A 17 -9.81 -17.92 3.53
CA PHE A 17 -10.90 -17.49 2.66
C PHE A 17 -11.00 -18.41 1.44
N PRO A 18 -11.50 -19.65 1.60
CA PRO A 18 -11.52 -20.64 0.51
C PRO A 18 -12.42 -20.22 -0.66
N ARG A 19 -13.34 -19.27 -0.45
CA ARG A 19 -14.22 -18.72 -1.47
C ARG A 19 -13.85 -17.28 -1.78
N ARG A 20 -13.58 -17.00 -3.07
CA ARG A 20 -13.27 -15.65 -3.60
C ARG A 20 -14.49 -15.09 -4.32
N ASP A 21 -15.58 -14.93 -3.60
CA ASP A 21 -16.85 -14.42 -4.11
C ASP A 21 -17.28 -13.14 -3.40
N ARG A 22 -18.32 -12.52 -3.94
CA ARG A 22 -18.87 -11.25 -3.44
C ARG A 22 -19.33 -11.36 -1.98
N GLU A 23 -19.99 -12.46 -1.63
CA GLU A 23 -20.52 -12.70 -0.28
C GLU A 23 -19.38 -12.78 0.72
N SER A 24 -18.32 -13.52 0.41
CA SER A 24 -17.14 -13.66 1.26
C SER A 24 -16.41 -12.33 1.43
N LEU A 25 -16.28 -11.53 0.37
CA LEU A 25 -15.70 -10.19 0.46
C LEU A 25 -16.55 -9.27 1.34
N GLN A 26 -17.87 -9.31 1.18
CA GLN A 26 -18.78 -8.49 1.98
C GLN A 26 -18.66 -8.83 3.47
N LEU A 27 -18.72 -10.12 3.84
CA LEU A 27 -18.56 -10.57 5.22
C LEU A 27 -17.22 -10.14 5.81
N PHE A 28 -16.14 -10.22 5.03
CA PHE A 28 -14.83 -9.76 5.46
C PHE A 28 -14.83 -8.24 5.73
N LEU A 29 -15.36 -7.43 4.82
CA LEU A 29 -15.42 -5.98 4.99
C LEU A 29 -16.31 -5.57 6.17
N GLU A 30 -17.41 -6.30 6.43
CA GLU A 30 -18.24 -6.10 7.62
C GLU A 30 -17.44 -6.31 8.91
N GLN A 31 -16.58 -7.34 8.97
CA GLN A 31 -15.69 -7.55 10.12
C GLN A 31 -14.65 -6.45 10.29
N VAL A 32 -14.07 -5.97 9.19
CA VAL A 32 -13.14 -4.83 9.23
C VAL A 32 -13.87 -3.58 9.76
N GLN A 33 -15.10 -3.32 9.33
CA GLN A 33 -15.90 -2.20 9.82
C GLN A 33 -16.22 -2.31 11.31
N LEU A 34 -16.55 -3.51 11.81
CA LEU A 34 -16.75 -3.74 13.24
C LEU A 34 -15.47 -3.44 14.03
N ALA A 35 -14.31 -3.89 13.54
CA ALA A 35 -13.03 -3.59 14.16
C ALA A 35 -12.75 -2.08 14.18
N ALA A 36 -12.99 -1.37 13.07
CA ALA A 36 -12.82 0.08 12.98
C ALA A 36 -13.67 0.83 14.01
N ARG A 37 -14.94 0.43 14.17
CA ARG A 37 -15.86 1.01 15.15
C ARG A 37 -15.43 0.71 16.59
N ALA A 38 -14.98 -0.51 16.86
CA ALA A 38 -14.54 -0.92 18.18
C ALA A 38 -13.27 -0.21 18.64
N SER A 39 -12.32 0.04 17.73
CA SER A 39 -11.09 0.77 18.02
C SER A 39 -11.22 2.29 17.90
N ASN A 40 -12.32 2.79 17.31
CA ASN A 40 -12.49 4.19 16.89
C ASN A 40 -11.31 4.70 16.03
N GLU A 41 -10.81 3.83 15.15
CA GLU A 41 -9.65 4.09 14.30
C GLU A 41 -9.90 3.53 12.90
N PRO A 42 -9.56 4.27 11.82
CA PRO A 42 -9.64 3.74 10.46
C PRO A 42 -8.85 2.44 10.31
N GLN A 43 -9.34 1.52 9.47
CA GLN A 43 -8.67 0.26 9.17
C GLN A 43 -8.27 0.23 7.70
N LEU A 44 -6.98 0.11 7.42
CA LEU A 44 -6.48 -0.05 6.05
C LEU A 44 -6.52 -1.52 5.65
N VAL A 45 -7.05 -1.80 4.46
CA VAL A 45 -7.18 -3.18 3.96
C VAL A 45 -6.33 -3.34 2.70
N SER A 46 -5.48 -4.36 2.70
CA SER A 46 -4.79 -4.84 1.51
C SER A 46 -5.35 -6.19 1.09
N LEU A 47 -5.87 -6.26 -0.13
CA LEU A 47 -6.35 -7.50 -0.76
C LEU A 47 -5.36 -7.91 -1.85
N SER A 48 -4.62 -8.99 -1.62
CA SER A 48 -3.67 -9.52 -2.61
C SER A 48 -4.28 -10.68 -3.38
N LEU A 49 -4.25 -10.57 -4.70
CA LEU A 49 -4.74 -11.58 -5.63
C LEU A 49 -3.63 -11.96 -6.60
N GLN A 50 -3.26 -13.24 -6.60
CA GLN A 50 -2.39 -13.78 -7.63
C GLN A 50 -3.16 -13.82 -8.94
N CYS A 51 -2.56 -13.25 -9.98
CA CYS A 51 -3.11 -13.24 -11.33
C CYS A 51 -2.14 -13.95 -12.30
N ARG A 52 -2.62 -14.22 -13.51
CA ARG A 52 -1.75 -14.64 -14.62
C ARG A 52 -0.72 -13.53 -14.89
N HIS A 53 0.36 -13.86 -15.59
CA HIS A 53 1.32 -12.86 -16.00
C HIS A 53 0.64 -11.71 -16.78
N LEU A 54 0.91 -10.48 -16.34
CA LEU A 54 0.43 -9.24 -16.94
C LEU A 54 1.65 -8.36 -17.17
N ASP A 55 1.62 -7.58 -18.25
CA ASP A 55 2.51 -6.44 -18.43
C ASP A 55 2.01 -5.29 -17.53
N PRO A 56 2.72 -4.92 -16.44
CA PRO A 56 2.21 -3.92 -15.50
C PRO A 56 2.06 -2.54 -16.13
N LEU A 57 2.90 -2.20 -17.13
CA LEU A 57 2.82 -0.90 -17.79
C LEU A 57 1.60 -0.85 -18.71
N ALA A 58 1.33 -1.92 -19.45
CA ALA A 58 0.12 -2.01 -20.28
C ALA A 58 -1.17 -1.95 -19.41
N VAL A 59 -1.16 -2.59 -18.24
CA VAL A 59 -2.28 -2.48 -17.28
C VAL A 59 -2.44 -1.04 -16.82
N LEU A 60 -1.36 -0.38 -16.39
CA LEU A 60 -1.41 1.00 -15.92
C LEU A 60 -1.95 1.95 -16.99
N GLN A 61 -1.52 1.78 -18.25
CA GLN A 61 -2.03 2.54 -19.39
C GLN A 61 -3.54 2.34 -19.61
N SER A 62 -4.05 1.13 -19.37
CA SER A 62 -5.47 0.81 -19.59
C SER A 62 -6.41 1.40 -18.54
N ILE A 63 -5.90 1.73 -17.35
CA ILE A 63 -6.67 2.29 -16.22
C ILE A 63 -6.26 3.73 -15.90
N TYR A 64 -5.48 4.36 -16.77
CA TYR A 64 -4.93 5.69 -16.51
C TYR A 64 -6.02 6.75 -16.39
N GLU A 65 -6.02 7.47 -15.27
CA GLU A 65 -6.93 8.59 -15.01
C GLU A 65 -6.16 9.91 -14.85
N PRO A 66 -6.38 10.91 -15.73
CA PRO A 66 -5.73 12.21 -15.58
C PRO A 66 -6.05 12.86 -14.23
N GLY A 67 -5.02 13.19 -13.45
CA GLY A 67 -5.16 13.83 -12.14
C GLY A 67 -4.92 12.89 -10.96
N GLU A 68 -5.03 11.58 -11.17
CA GLU A 68 -4.70 10.60 -10.14
C GLU A 68 -3.20 10.31 -10.05
N ARG A 69 -2.75 9.84 -8.88
CA ARG A 69 -1.35 9.46 -8.66
C ARG A 69 -1.06 8.12 -9.33
N HIS A 70 -0.04 8.12 -10.18
CA HIS A 70 0.45 6.91 -10.84
C HIS A 70 1.89 6.65 -10.47
N PHE A 71 2.26 5.39 -10.30
CA PHE A 71 3.61 4.95 -9.99
C PHE A 71 4.01 3.79 -10.91
N TYR A 72 5.23 3.85 -11.43
CA TYR A 72 5.83 2.75 -12.16
C TYR A 72 7.31 2.61 -11.78
N LEU A 73 7.73 1.39 -11.51
CA LEU A 73 9.12 1.03 -11.25
C LEU A 73 9.44 -0.29 -11.95
N GLU A 74 10.56 -0.34 -12.65
CA GLU A 74 11.07 -1.56 -13.26
C GLU A 74 12.51 -1.82 -12.83
N LYS A 75 12.82 -3.10 -12.60
CA LYS A 75 14.17 -3.61 -12.44
C LYS A 75 14.37 -4.75 -13.43
N PRO A 76 14.76 -4.44 -14.69
CA PRO A 76 14.84 -5.43 -15.78
C PRO A 76 15.80 -6.59 -15.48
N ALA A 77 16.91 -6.31 -14.79
CA ALA A 77 17.89 -7.31 -14.39
C ALA A 77 17.30 -8.42 -13.50
N ASP A 78 16.21 -8.12 -12.79
CA ASP A 78 15.52 -9.08 -11.91
C ASP A 78 14.21 -9.58 -12.54
N GLY A 79 13.86 -9.11 -13.75
CA GLY A 79 12.56 -9.39 -14.37
C GLY A 79 11.36 -8.89 -13.55
N ARG A 80 11.53 -7.80 -12.79
CA ARG A 80 10.50 -7.26 -11.89
C ARG A 80 10.01 -5.90 -12.35
N ALA A 81 8.69 -5.72 -12.33
CA ALA A 81 8.04 -4.44 -12.56
C ALA A 81 6.86 -4.28 -11.59
N ILE A 82 6.64 -3.04 -11.15
CA ILE A 82 5.54 -2.64 -10.27
C ILE A 82 4.83 -1.47 -10.91
N ALA A 83 3.51 -1.56 -11.00
CA ALA A 83 2.63 -0.46 -11.38
C ALA A 83 1.62 -0.23 -10.25
N GLY A 84 1.39 1.04 -9.91
CA GLY A 84 0.35 1.48 -8.99
C GLY A 84 -0.46 2.60 -9.62
N ALA A 85 -1.78 2.51 -9.47
CA ALA A 85 -2.74 3.57 -9.78
C ALA A 85 -3.49 3.92 -8.51
N ASP A 86 -3.86 5.20 -8.39
CA ASP A 86 -4.61 5.81 -7.30
C ASP A 86 -3.95 5.67 -5.92
N ALA A 87 -3.66 6.80 -5.29
CA ALA A 87 -3.14 6.79 -3.93
C ALA A 87 -4.31 6.62 -2.93
N VAL A 88 -4.36 5.48 -2.25
CA VAL A 88 -5.31 5.28 -1.13
C VAL A 88 -5.00 6.26 0.02
N LEU A 89 -3.71 6.55 0.25
CA LEU A 89 -3.22 7.51 1.24
C LEU A 89 -2.01 8.24 0.66
N GLU A 90 -1.92 9.55 0.91
CA GLU A 90 -0.79 10.39 0.52
C GLU A 90 -0.33 11.22 1.73
N ALA A 91 0.99 11.39 1.87
CA ALA A 91 1.59 12.28 2.87
C ALA A 91 2.88 12.89 2.31
N SER A 92 3.17 14.13 2.71
CA SER A 92 4.44 14.81 2.43
C SER A 92 5.14 15.12 3.76
N PHE A 93 6.45 15.00 3.78
CA PHE A 93 7.28 15.23 4.95
C PHE A 93 8.47 16.10 4.57
N GLU A 94 8.82 17.06 5.43
CA GLU A 94 9.86 18.06 5.19
C GLU A 94 10.70 18.23 6.46
N GLY A 95 11.88 18.85 6.31
CA GLY A 95 12.85 19.06 7.36
C GLY A 95 13.86 17.92 7.54
N PRO A 96 14.78 18.07 8.51
CA PRO A 96 15.85 17.11 8.77
C PRO A 96 15.33 15.74 9.23
N ASP A 97 14.15 15.69 9.84
CA ASP A 97 13.53 14.47 10.38
C ASP A 97 12.54 13.79 9.42
N ARG A 98 12.38 14.28 8.19
CA ARG A 98 11.34 13.83 7.23
C ARG A 98 11.28 12.32 7.02
N PHE A 99 12.42 11.63 6.98
CA PHE A 99 12.46 10.18 6.81
C PHE A 99 12.02 9.44 8.08
N ALA A 100 12.32 9.99 9.26
CA ALA A 100 11.86 9.45 10.52
C ALA A 100 10.34 9.66 10.69
N ASP A 101 9.82 10.81 10.29
CA ASP A 101 8.38 11.09 10.24
C ASP A 101 7.64 10.16 9.29
N MET A 102 8.13 10.02 8.04
CA MET A 102 7.59 9.09 7.06
C MET A 102 7.52 7.66 7.61
N LYS A 103 8.59 7.21 8.29
CA LYS A 103 8.63 5.88 8.90
C LYS A 103 7.59 5.75 10.02
N ARG A 104 7.46 6.73 10.92
CA ARG A 104 6.45 6.73 11.99
C ARG A 104 5.04 6.66 11.42
N TRP A 105 4.77 7.44 10.38
CA TRP A 105 3.49 7.45 9.69
C TRP A 105 3.17 6.08 9.07
N ALA A 106 4.10 5.49 8.32
CA ALA A 106 3.92 4.15 7.75
C ALA A 106 3.69 3.08 8.82
N GLN A 107 4.41 3.16 9.96
CA GLN A 107 4.24 2.24 11.09
C GLN A 107 2.86 2.37 11.74
N ALA A 108 2.33 3.58 11.88
CA ALA A 108 0.99 3.82 12.41
C ALA A 108 -0.08 3.21 11.50
N LEU A 109 0.08 3.32 10.18
CA LEU A 109 -0.83 2.70 9.20
C LEU A 109 -0.77 1.17 9.26
N LEU A 110 0.44 0.59 9.35
CA LEU A 110 0.62 -0.85 9.45
C LEU A 110 -0.07 -1.43 10.68
N LYS A 111 0.01 -0.74 11.83
CA LYS A 111 -0.63 -1.16 13.09
C LYS A 111 -2.15 -1.32 12.95
N ASN A 112 -2.79 -0.50 12.14
CA ASN A 112 -4.24 -0.48 11.93
C ASN A 112 -4.62 -1.09 10.57
N SER A 113 -3.98 -2.20 10.18
CA SER A 113 -4.21 -2.80 8.87
C SER A 113 -4.50 -4.30 8.86
N TRP A 114 -5.20 -4.70 7.80
CA TRP A 114 -5.56 -6.06 7.46
C TRP A 114 -4.94 -6.43 6.11
N ILE A 115 -4.11 -7.47 6.09
CA ILE A 115 -3.45 -7.98 4.89
C ILE A 115 -4.00 -9.37 4.60
N VAL A 116 -4.73 -9.49 3.49
CA VAL A 116 -5.53 -10.68 3.19
C VAL A 116 -5.31 -11.17 1.76
N GLY A 117 -5.39 -12.49 1.57
CA GLY A 117 -5.37 -13.13 0.25
C GLY A 117 -4.07 -13.86 -0.05
N ASP A 118 -3.57 -13.74 -1.27
CA ASP A 118 -2.33 -14.37 -1.74
C ASP A 118 -1.10 -13.63 -1.19
N ILE A 119 -0.85 -13.79 0.11
CA ILE A 119 0.11 -13.00 0.89
C ILE A 119 1.48 -13.67 1.09
N ASP A 120 1.65 -14.86 0.50
CA ASP A 120 2.89 -15.64 0.50
C ASP A 120 3.71 -15.39 -0.78
N THR A 121 3.25 -14.48 -1.65
CA THR A 121 3.95 -14.06 -2.87
C THR A 121 4.70 -12.75 -2.66
N GLU A 122 5.80 -12.57 -3.39
CA GLU A 122 6.55 -11.32 -3.39
C GLU A 122 5.67 -10.14 -3.85
N GLY A 123 5.83 -8.98 -3.20
CA GLY A 123 5.03 -7.78 -3.50
C GLY A 123 3.60 -7.78 -2.93
N SER A 124 3.17 -8.84 -2.26
CA SER A 124 1.86 -8.90 -1.59
C SER A 124 1.80 -8.04 -0.31
N GLY A 125 0.59 -7.62 0.05
CA GLY A 125 0.35 -6.75 1.19
C GLY A 125 0.45 -5.26 0.89
N LEU A 126 0.62 -4.47 1.96
CA LEU A 126 0.74 -3.03 1.86
C LEU A 126 2.10 -2.62 1.30
N ASN A 127 2.08 -1.86 0.22
CA ASN A 127 3.26 -1.29 -0.40
C ASN A 127 3.23 0.24 -0.23
N PHE A 128 4.34 0.80 0.23
CA PHE A 128 4.53 2.24 0.32
C PHE A 128 5.55 2.66 -0.73
N PHE A 129 5.12 3.52 -1.65
CA PHE A 129 5.99 4.13 -2.66
C PHE A 129 6.23 5.58 -2.28
N TYR A 130 7.47 6.02 -2.39
CA TYR A 130 7.83 7.40 -2.09
C TYR A 130 8.87 7.91 -3.08
N ALA A 131 8.85 9.22 -3.29
CA ALA A 131 9.91 9.97 -3.94
C ALA A 131 10.40 11.03 -2.95
N GLY A 132 11.70 11.27 -2.92
CA GLY A 132 12.32 12.26 -2.03
C GLY A 132 13.27 13.16 -2.80
N THR A 133 13.39 14.41 -2.37
CA THR A 133 14.41 15.34 -2.84
C THR A 133 15.69 15.17 -2.03
N PHE A 134 16.80 15.67 -2.57
CA PHE A 134 18.08 15.72 -1.85
C PHE A 134 18.08 16.75 -0.71
N TYR A 135 17.16 17.73 -0.75
CA TYR A 135 17.09 18.83 0.20
C TYR A 135 16.12 18.51 1.35
N ASP A 136 16.32 19.20 2.47
CA ASP A 136 15.47 19.06 3.64
C ASP A 136 14.15 19.83 3.47
N GLU A 137 14.16 20.95 2.77
CA GLU A 137 12.99 21.82 2.55
C GLU A 137 12.49 21.74 1.10
N ARG A 138 11.19 21.94 0.90
CA ARG A 138 10.64 22.16 -0.45
C ARG A 138 11.02 23.55 -0.93
N GLU A 139 11.51 23.66 -2.16
CA GLU A 139 11.51 24.95 -2.86
C GLU A 139 10.07 25.41 -3.04
N SER A 140 9.78 26.65 -2.62
CA SER A 140 8.49 27.27 -2.86
C SER A 140 8.29 27.45 -4.36
N ALA A 141 7.11 27.07 -4.85
CA ALA A 141 6.75 27.08 -6.27
C ALA A 141 6.65 28.48 -6.91
N ASP A 142 7.14 29.53 -6.24
CA ASP A 142 7.03 30.95 -6.63
C ASP A 142 8.32 31.51 -7.26
N SER A 143 9.12 30.65 -7.91
CA SER A 143 10.36 31.08 -8.59
C SER A 143 10.54 30.49 -9.98
N ALA A 144 9.49 30.48 -10.79
CA ALA A 144 9.56 30.25 -12.24
C ALA A 144 8.66 31.23 -13.02
#